data_AF-A0A3C0U5F9-F1
#
_entry.id   AF-A0A3C0U5F9-F1
#
_cell.length_a   1.000
_cell.length_b   1.000
_cell.length_c   1.000
_cell.angle_alpha   90.00
_cell.angle_beta   90.00
_cell.angle_gamma   90.00
#
_symmetry.space_group_name_H-M   'P 1'
#
loop_
_entity.id
_entity.type
_entity.pdbx_description
1 polymer ?
#
loop_
_entity_poly.entity_id
_entity_poly.type
_entity_poly.pdbx_seq_one_letter_code
_entity_poly.pdbx_strand_id
1 'polypeptide(L)'
;MQFEYPIVLWGMLAALIPVWIHLYGKRPKKTIDIPSLVWLKSIKPSKQRNRKVKDLLVLGLRVLTILIVVIVLAKPNWPSTIKTIQIDNYPAKWTERSTWLPALIATLEPGLYRVFSRDGSYIGTIDQSALEGVIPQLESTVNEIVPVEGATLLSYGFLPLSMSFQYYLLPLRTYQINTSIEREKSGHLSNTYRLKGSADSMEWQLQWDQDVVDRQTHLKYKLDFRDIRGIDSTSLTVLGDSIPEDNTTTFFALEESNMVIWSIEPTVPAALSSLLNKGDTLVHYNSNDLFNPLKFQTVVLYGFDFIPQVMSDFSGQILRFPTKSASVDLSMTQPVMTDDFFTDFFLGASIQNQWPMYRESNPLDSGSCLLSSPLVCLASIYKYNNQQVYQQGFVTLDWSHPYFTALWQWAGLQNQFREILPWPLGADSYDKNITDLELREARFELVPLDGKSVKFVGFWTIEKIGLALALFCACLALIFTKINS
;
A
#
# COMPACT_ATOMS: atom_id res chain seq x y z
N MET A 1 23.01 -31.93 0.68
CA MET A 1 23.95 -31.10 -0.09
C MET A 1 23.36 -30.86 -1.45
N GLN A 2 23.07 -29.62 -1.78
CA GLN A 2 22.70 -29.20 -3.14
C GLN A 2 23.89 -28.43 -3.71
N PHE A 3 24.18 -28.60 -5.00
CA PHE A 3 25.25 -27.87 -5.68
C PHE A 3 24.60 -26.74 -6.49
N GLU A 4 25.13 -25.52 -6.38
CA GLU A 4 24.61 -24.34 -7.10
C GLU A 4 24.74 -24.53 -8.63
N TYR A 5 25.79 -25.24 -9.08
CA TYR A 5 26.03 -25.54 -10.49
C TYR A 5 26.32 -27.03 -10.70
N PRO A 6 25.29 -27.90 -10.72
CA PRO A 6 25.49 -29.35 -10.80
C PRO A 6 26.15 -29.79 -12.12
N ILE A 7 26.00 -29.02 -13.20
CA ILE A 7 26.61 -29.33 -14.51
C ILE A 7 28.14 -29.35 -14.45
N VAL A 8 28.76 -28.57 -13.56
CA VAL A 8 30.22 -28.48 -13.42
C VAL A 8 30.83 -29.79 -12.92
N LEU A 9 30.05 -30.63 -12.24
CA LEU A 9 30.51 -31.94 -11.75
C LEU A 9 30.95 -32.87 -12.89
N TRP A 10 30.43 -32.68 -14.12
CA TRP A 10 30.95 -33.40 -15.30
C TRP A 10 32.42 -33.12 -15.58
N GLY A 11 32.94 -31.98 -15.12
CA GLY A 11 34.38 -31.66 -15.16
C GLY A 11 35.26 -32.64 -14.39
N MET A 12 34.71 -33.46 -13.47
CA MET A 12 35.46 -34.53 -12.80
C MET A 12 36.03 -35.56 -13.80
N LEU A 13 35.42 -35.70 -14.99
CA LEU A 13 35.95 -36.56 -16.05
C LEU A 13 37.35 -36.11 -16.53
N ALA A 14 37.69 -34.83 -16.40
CA ALA A 14 39.03 -34.33 -16.74
C ALA A 14 40.13 -34.97 -15.87
N ALA A 15 39.78 -35.45 -14.66
CA ALA A 15 40.71 -36.17 -13.79
C ALA A 15 41.14 -37.54 -14.36
N LEU A 16 40.45 -38.06 -15.38
CA LEU A 16 40.86 -39.26 -16.10
C LEU A 16 42.08 -39.00 -17.00
N ILE A 17 42.28 -37.77 -17.48
CA ILE A 17 43.36 -37.44 -18.44
C ILE A 17 44.75 -37.77 -17.86
N PRO A 18 45.13 -37.31 -16.65
CA PRO A 18 46.43 -37.65 -16.06
C PRO A 18 46.61 -39.15 -15.82
N VAL A 19 45.54 -39.85 -15.44
CA VAL A 19 45.56 -41.31 -15.22
C VAL A 19 45.82 -42.04 -16.53
N TRP A 20 45.12 -41.66 -17.60
CA TRP A 20 45.26 -42.24 -18.92
C TRP A 20 46.67 -42.03 -19.49
N ILE A 21 47.19 -40.80 -19.41
CA ILE A 21 48.57 -40.47 -19.83
C ILE A 21 49.60 -41.25 -19.00
N HIS A 22 49.36 -41.46 -17.69
CA HIS A 22 50.29 -42.23 -16.87
C HIS A 22 50.37 -43.71 -17.25
N LEU A 23 49.23 -44.32 -17.62
CA LEU A 23 49.15 -45.72 -18.02
C LEU A 23 49.81 -45.96 -19.39
N TYR A 24 49.53 -45.11 -20.37
CA TYR A 24 49.99 -45.30 -21.76
C TYR A 24 51.31 -44.59 -22.11
N GLY A 25 51.82 -43.71 -21.23
CA GLY A 25 53.07 -42.96 -21.47
C GLY A 25 54.37 -43.74 -21.30
N LYS A 26 54.34 -45.06 -21.05
CA LYS A 26 55.56 -45.88 -20.91
C LYS A 26 56.08 -46.29 -22.29
N ARG A 27 56.78 -45.38 -22.99
CA ARG A 27 57.60 -45.76 -24.14
C ARG A 27 58.94 -46.31 -23.64
N PRO A 28 59.34 -47.56 -23.98
CA PRO A 28 60.69 -48.02 -23.67
C PRO A 28 61.69 -47.14 -24.43
N LYS A 29 62.61 -46.49 -23.71
CA LYS A 29 63.73 -45.78 -24.34
C LYS A 29 64.56 -46.82 -25.09
N LYS A 30 64.74 -46.62 -26.41
CA LYS A 30 65.61 -47.45 -27.23
C LYS A 30 67.04 -47.23 -26.74
N THR A 31 67.60 -48.20 -26.02
CA THR A 31 68.98 -48.13 -25.57
C THR A 31 69.88 -48.31 -26.79
N ILE A 32 70.67 -47.29 -27.11
CA ILE A 32 71.77 -47.43 -28.06
C ILE A 32 72.94 -47.94 -27.23
N ASP A 33 73.31 -49.20 -27.45
CA ASP A 33 74.44 -49.81 -26.76
C ASP A 33 75.73 -49.21 -27.31
N ILE A 34 76.39 -48.38 -26.50
CA ILE A 34 77.72 -47.84 -26.80
C ILE A 34 78.75 -48.93 -26.39
N PRO A 35 79.48 -49.54 -27.34
CA PRO A 35 80.35 -50.68 -27.06
C PRO A 35 81.50 -50.39 -26.09
N SER A 36 81.91 -49.13 -25.95
CA SER A 36 83.05 -48.72 -25.11
C SER A 36 82.78 -48.75 -23.60
N LEU A 37 81.55 -49.01 -23.15
CA LEU A 37 81.15 -48.94 -21.74
C LEU A 37 80.70 -50.30 -21.14
N VAL A 38 80.86 -51.40 -21.88
CA VAL A 38 80.43 -52.75 -21.44
C VAL A 38 81.10 -53.20 -20.13
N TRP A 39 82.27 -52.64 -19.79
CA TRP A 39 83.06 -53.02 -18.63
C TRP A 39 82.64 -52.39 -17.30
N LEU A 40 81.75 -51.38 -17.29
CA LEU A 40 81.33 -50.67 -16.07
C LEU A 40 80.05 -51.24 -15.41
N LYS A 41 79.83 -52.56 -15.53
CA LYS A 41 78.55 -53.23 -15.22
C LYS A 41 78.39 -53.67 -13.75
N SER A 42 78.95 -52.94 -12.79
CA SER A 42 78.88 -53.28 -11.35
C SER A 42 78.16 -52.25 -10.48
N ILE A 43 77.27 -51.42 -11.03
CA ILE A 43 76.44 -50.51 -10.23
C ILE A 43 75.06 -51.13 -10.01
N LYS A 44 74.80 -51.56 -8.77
CA LYS A 44 73.50 -52.09 -8.31
C LYS A 44 72.37 -51.07 -8.61
N PRO A 45 71.30 -51.44 -9.33
CA PRO A 45 70.17 -50.55 -9.57
C PRO A 45 69.22 -50.53 -8.35
N SER A 46 69.58 -49.83 -7.26
CA SER A 46 68.75 -49.77 -6.04
C SER A 46 67.77 -48.58 -5.98
N LYS A 47 67.60 -47.79 -7.05
CA LYS A 47 66.73 -46.58 -7.06
C LYS A 47 65.35 -46.77 -7.71
N GLN A 48 65.00 -47.96 -8.20
CA GLN A 48 63.77 -48.14 -9.00
C GLN A 48 62.48 -48.21 -8.17
N ARG A 49 62.52 -48.75 -6.94
CA ARG A 49 61.35 -48.85 -6.04
C ARG A 49 60.90 -47.48 -5.51
N ASN A 50 61.83 -46.62 -5.13
CA ASN A 50 61.53 -45.27 -4.61
C ASN A 50 61.00 -44.32 -5.71
N ARG A 51 61.40 -44.51 -6.97
CA ARG A 51 60.83 -43.76 -8.11
C ARG A 51 59.36 -44.12 -8.35
N LYS A 52 59.00 -45.41 -8.30
CA LYS A 52 57.61 -45.85 -8.50
C LYS A 52 56.64 -45.28 -7.46
N VAL A 53 57.05 -45.20 -6.19
CA VAL A 53 56.21 -44.63 -5.11
C VAL A 53 56.03 -43.12 -5.30
N LYS A 54 57.11 -42.40 -5.63
CA LYS A 54 57.04 -40.96 -5.91
C LYS A 54 56.16 -40.65 -7.13
N ASP A 55 56.29 -41.44 -8.19
CA ASP A 55 55.49 -41.26 -9.41
C ASP A 55 53.98 -41.48 -9.16
N LEU A 56 53.63 -42.43 -8.29
CA LEU A 56 52.24 -42.71 -7.94
C LEU A 56 51.65 -41.63 -7.00
N LEU A 57 52.46 -41.10 -6.07
CA LEU A 57 52.10 -39.97 -5.22
C LEU A 57 51.85 -38.70 -6.03
N VAL A 58 52.74 -38.38 -6.98
CA VAL A 58 52.59 -37.22 -7.86
C VAL A 58 51.34 -37.36 -8.74
N LEU A 59 51.04 -38.58 -9.23
CA LEU A 59 49.80 -38.83 -9.98
C LEU A 59 48.56 -38.58 -9.11
N GLY A 60 48.55 -39.11 -7.88
CA GLY A 60 47.44 -38.92 -6.94
C GLY A 60 47.19 -37.44 -6.63
N LEU A 61 48.26 -36.67 -6.39
CA LEU A 61 48.14 -35.23 -6.14
C LEU A 61 47.54 -34.49 -7.33
N ARG A 62 47.92 -34.85 -8.57
CA ARG A 62 47.37 -34.23 -9.81
C ARG A 62 45.88 -34.46 -9.96
N VAL A 63 45.44 -35.70 -9.71
CA VAL A 63 44.01 -36.06 -9.73
C VAL A 63 43.26 -35.31 -8.64
N LEU A 64 43.82 -35.25 -7.43
CA LEU A 64 43.25 -34.53 -6.30
C LEU A 64 43.10 -33.03 -6.58
N THR A 65 44.10 -32.38 -7.19
CA THR A 65 44.01 -30.96 -7.56
C THR A 65 42.84 -30.70 -8.51
N ILE A 66 42.68 -31.53 -9.55
CA ILE A 66 41.56 -31.39 -10.50
C ILE A 66 40.22 -31.57 -9.77
N LEU A 67 40.09 -32.59 -8.93
CA LEU A 67 38.87 -32.84 -8.16
C LEU A 67 38.53 -31.69 -7.20
N ILE A 68 39.51 -31.18 -6.45
CA ILE A 68 39.32 -30.05 -5.53
C ILE A 68 38.83 -28.83 -6.29
N VAL A 69 39.45 -28.49 -7.43
CA VAL A 69 39.05 -27.31 -8.19
C VAL A 69 37.63 -27.48 -8.76
N VAL A 70 37.29 -28.66 -9.28
CA VAL A 70 35.93 -28.94 -9.78
C VAL A 70 34.89 -28.84 -8.65
N ILE A 71 35.21 -29.34 -7.44
CA ILE A 71 34.32 -29.23 -6.28
C ILE A 71 34.16 -27.77 -5.83
N VAL A 72 35.24 -26.99 -5.80
CA VAL A 72 35.20 -25.57 -5.46
C VAL A 72 34.36 -24.78 -6.47
N LEU A 73 34.49 -25.09 -7.77
CA LEU A 73 33.67 -24.49 -8.83
C LEU A 73 32.19 -24.91 -8.75
N ALA A 74 31.91 -26.14 -8.31
CA ALA A 74 30.55 -26.65 -8.15
C ALA A 74 29.80 -26.03 -6.96
N LYS A 75 30.50 -25.34 -6.04
CA LYS A 75 29.96 -24.68 -4.84
C LYS A 75 28.96 -25.57 -4.07
N PRO A 76 29.45 -26.52 -3.27
CA PRO A 76 28.57 -27.30 -2.39
C PRO A 76 27.87 -26.39 -1.39
N ASN A 77 26.54 -26.30 -1.45
CA ASN A 77 25.75 -25.65 -0.41
C ASN A 77 25.47 -26.66 0.71
N TRP A 78 25.97 -26.33 1.90
CA TRP A 78 25.53 -26.95 3.15
C TRP A 78 24.12 -26.48 3.49
N PRO A 79 23.27 -27.31 4.12
CA PRO A 79 21.95 -26.86 4.57
C PRO A 79 22.16 -25.69 5.53
N SER A 80 21.82 -24.49 5.07
CA SER A 80 21.84 -23.29 5.89
C SER A 80 20.72 -23.37 6.91
N THR A 81 21.01 -22.91 8.13
CA THR A 81 19.98 -22.65 9.13
C THR A 81 18.94 -21.73 8.52
N ILE A 82 17.68 -22.13 8.50
CA ILE A 82 16.58 -21.30 8.01
C ILE A 82 16.51 -20.07 8.93
N LYS A 83 16.68 -18.88 8.35
CA LYS A 83 16.57 -17.62 9.08
C LYS A 83 15.14 -17.09 9.01
N THR A 84 14.81 -16.13 9.85
CA THR A 84 13.48 -15.50 9.87
C THR A 84 13.61 -14.03 9.50
N ILE A 85 12.77 -13.57 8.57
CA ILE A 85 12.63 -12.14 8.25
C ILE A 85 11.18 -11.71 8.41
N GLN A 86 11.00 -10.45 8.78
CA GLN A 86 9.71 -9.80 8.80
C GLN A 86 9.78 -8.56 7.91
N ILE A 87 8.88 -8.48 6.94
CA ILE A 87 8.77 -7.36 6.01
C ILE A 87 7.73 -6.40 6.56
N ASP A 88 8.14 -5.16 6.79
CA ASP A 88 7.25 -4.08 7.16
C ASP A 88 6.51 -3.55 5.92
N ASN A 89 5.32 -4.10 5.67
CA ASN A 89 4.42 -3.72 4.58
C ASN A 89 3.47 -2.56 4.94
N TYR A 90 3.96 -1.58 5.70
CA TYR A 90 3.21 -0.34 5.95
C TYR A 90 3.00 0.45 4.64
N PRO A 91 1.86 1.15 4.42
CA PRO A 91 1.56 1.78 3.14
C PRO A 91 2.50 2.90 2.70
N ALA A 92 3.14 3.61 3.64
CA ALA A 92 4.03 4.73 3.29
C ALA A 92 5.20 4.25 2.42
N LYS A 93 5.30 4.79 1.19
CA LYS A 93 6.29 4.38 0.17
C LYS A 93 6.20 2.90 -0.24
N TRP A 94 5.05 2.27 -0.03
CA TRP A 94 4.80 0.90 -0.49
C TRP A 94 4.55 0.82 -1.99
N THR A 95 3.94 1.86 -2.57
CA THR A 95 3.77 1.96 -4.04
C THR A 95 5.13 2.00 -4.74
N GLU A 96 6.11 2.68 -4.13
CA GLU A 96 7.48 2.79 -4.59
C GLU A 96 8.42 1.69 -4.03
N ARG A 97 7.90 0.58 -3.48
CA ARG A 97 8.70 -0.47 -2.82
C ARG A 97 9.82 -1.06 -3.68
N SER A 98 9.68 -1.07 -5.00
CA SER A 98 10.72 -1.50 -5.94
C SER A 98 11.98 -0.63 -5.91
N THR A 99 11.90 0.58 -5.37
CA THR A 99 13.04 1.51 -5.29
C THR A 99 13.95 1.24 -4.10
N TRP A 100 13.44 0.64 -3.01
CA TRP A 100 14.19 0.50 -1.76
C TRP A 100 14.28 -0.93 -1.24
N LEU A 101 13.21 -1.74 -1.35
CA LEU A 101 13.17 -3.06 -0.75
C LEU A 101 14.16 -4.07 -1.39
N PRO A 102 14.38 -4.06 -2.73
CA PRO A 102 15.40 -4.91 -3.35
C PRO A 102 16.82 -4.69 -2.79
N ALA A 103 17.17 -3.43 -2.48
CA ALA A 103 18.47 -3.11 -1.91
C ALA A 103 18.66 -3.77 -0.53
N LEU A 104 17.60 -3.78 0.30
CA LEU A 104 17.62 -4.47 1.60
C LEU A 104 17.68 -5.99 1.45
N ILE A 105 16.98 -6.55 0.47
CA ILE A 105 17.03 -8.00 0.23
C ILE A 105 18.42 -8.42 -0.25
N ALA A 106 19.10 -7.60 -1.03
CA ALA A 106 20.44 -7.87 -1.54
C ALA A 106 21.52 -7.90 -0.44
N THR A 107 21.29 -7.28 0.73
CA THR A 107 22.21 -7.37 1.88
C THR A 107 22.05 -8.67 2.68
N LEU A 108 20.93 -9.37 2.52
CA LEU A 108 20.70 -10.65 3.18
C LEU A 108 21.68 -11.72 2.71
N GLU A 109 22.13 -12.56 3.63
CA GLU A 109 22.98 -13.70 3.30
C GLU A 109 22.22 -14.71 2.42
N PRO A 110 22.88 -15.37 1.45
CA PRO A 110 22.25 -16.42 0.66
C PRO A 110 21.71 -17.57 1.53
N GLY A 111 20.45 -17.96 1.34
CA GLY A 111 19.83 -19.05 2.09
C GLY A 111 18.30 -19.00 2.09
N LEU A 112 17.68 -19.88 2.87
CA LEU A 112 16.23 -19.96 3.05
C LEU A 112 15.77 -19.07 4.21
N TYR A 113 14.69 -18.32 3.97
CA TYR A 113 14.09 -17.41 4.92
C TYR A 113 12.61 -17.74 5.14
N ARG A 114 12.20 -17.85 6.41
CA ARG A 114 10.79 -17.75 6.79
C ARG A 114 10.38 -16.28 6.72
N VAL A 115 9.42 -15.97 5.89
CA VAL A 115 8.97 -14.61 5.63
C VAL A 115 7.65 -14.36 6.32
N PHE A 116 7.59 -13.27 7.07
CA PHE A 116 6.40 -12.78 7.76
C PHE A 116 6.08 -11.36 7.29
N SER A 117 4.80 -11.00 7.27
CA SER A 117 4.33 -9.62 7.09
C SER A 117 4.34 -8.84 8.41
N ARG A 118 4.05 -7.53 8.35
CA ARG A 118 4.03 -6.62 9.51
C ARG A 118 3.12 -7.08 10.64
N ASP A 119 1.96 -7.63 10.31
CA ASP A 119 0.95 -8.16 11.25
C ASP A 119 1.33 -9.54 11.83
N GLY A 120 2.48 -10.10 11.45
CA GLY A 120 2.95 -11.41 11.91
C GLY A 120 2.38 -12.60 11.12
N SER A 121 1.68 -12.35 10.02
CA SER A 121 1.17 -13.43 9.15
C SER A 121 2.33 -14.11 8.41
N TYR A 122 2.34 -15.45 8.40
CA TYR A 122 3.37 -16.24 7.73
C TYR A 122 3.09 -16.34 6.23
N ILE A 123 4.06 -15.93 5.41
CA ILE A 123 3.94 -15.87 3.95
C ILE A 123 4.49 -17.16 3.32
N GLY A 124 5.65 -17.62 3.78
CA GLY A 124 6.29 -18.80 3.24
C GLY A 124 7.77 -18.94 3.61
N THR A 125 8.37 -20.07 3.21
CA THR A 125 9.82 -20.27 3.27
C THR A 125 10.38 -20.10 1.88
N ILE A 126 11.14 -19.02 1.67
CA ILE A 126 11.54 -18.54 0.35
C ILE A 126 13.06 -18.41 0.33
N ASP A 127 13.69 -18.78 -0.79
CA ASP A 127 15.12 -18.56 -1.00
C ASP A 127 15.40 -17.06 -1.20
N GLN A 128 16.53 -16.57 -0.68
CA GLN A 128 16.91 -15.16 -0.81
C GLN A 128 16.80 -14.64 -2.24
N SER A 129 17.19 -15.44 -3.24
CA SER A 129 17.14 -15.07 -4.66
C SER A 129 15.73 -14.95 -5.23
N ALA A 130 14.74 -15.54 -4.56
CA ALA A 130 13.33 -15.53 -4.97
C ALA A 130 12.48 -14.53 -4.18
N LEU A 131 13.04 -13.87 -3.14
CA LEU A 131 12.30 -12.93 -2.28
C LEU A 131 11.72 -11.75 -3.07
N GLU A 132 12.45 -11.23 -4.06
CA GLU A 132 11.96 -10.13 -4.91
C GLU A 132 10.66 -10.48 -5.66
N GLY A 133 10.49 -11.75 -6.04
CA GLY A 133 9.29 -12.22 -6.74
C GLY A 133 8.03 -12.26 -5.88
N VAL A 134 8.17 -12.21 -4.55
CA VAL A 134 7.05 -12.27 -3.59
C VAL A 134 6.57 -10.86 -3.22
N ILE A 135 7.42 -9.83 -3.36
CA ILE A 135 7.10 -8.43 -3.03
C ILE A 135 5.84 -7.92 -3.75
N PRO A 136 5.60 -8.20 -5.05
CA PRO A 136 4.39 -7.72 -5.72
C PRO A 136 3.10 -8.33 -5.17
N GLN A 137 3.18 -9.49 -4.52
CA GLN A 137 2.03 -10.22 -3.98
C GLN A 137 1.65 -9.79 -2.56
N LEU A 138 2.51 -9.04 -1.86
CA LEU A 138 2.18 -8.46 -0.56
C LEU A 138 1.32 -7.20 -0.72
N GLU A 139 0.11 -7.26 -0.16
CA GLU A 139 -0.73 -6.09 0.09
C GLU A 139 -0.15 -5.26 1.24
N SER A 140 -0.35 -3.95 1.23
CA SER A 140 0.02 -3.08 2.35
C SER A 140 -1.00 -3.20 3.50
N THR A 141 -0.57 -2.93 4.73
CA THR A 141 -1.44 -2.97 5.90
C THR A 141 -1.14 -1.85 6.88
N VAL A 142 -2.20 -1.22 7.41
CA VAL A 142 -2.13 -0.22 8.48
C VAL A 142 -2.10 -0.84 9.88
N ASN A 143 -2.13 -2.18 9.98
CA ASN A 143 -2.10 -2.88 11.25
C ASN A 143 -0.82 -2.58 12.04
N GLU A 144 -0.92 -2.70 13.37
CA GLU A 144 0.24 -2.58 14.24
C GLU A 144 1.26 -3.68 13.97
N ILE A 145 2.54 -3.38 14.21
CA ILE A 145 3.61 -4.34 14.02
C ILE A 145 3.58 -5.40 15.13
N VAL A 146 3.42 -6.66 14.75
CA VAL A 146 3.48 -7.80 15.67
C VAL A 146 4.86 -8.45 15.52
N PRO A 147 5.81 -8.21 16.43
CA PRO A 147 7.18 -8.66 16.25
C PRO A 147 7.30 -10.18 16.35
N VAL A 148 7.91 -10.80 15.34
CA VAL A 148 8.25 -12.22 15.33
C VAL A 148 9.61 -12.43 15.99
N GLU A 149 9.68 -13.37 16.93
CA GLU A 149 10.90 -13.67 17.69
C GLU A 149 12.05 -14.12 16.77
N GLY A 150 13.23 -13.51 16.95
CA GLY A 150 14.43 -13.84 16.16
C GLY A 150 14.36 -13.40 14.69
N ALA A 151 13.39 -12.56 14.31
CA ALA A 151 13.30 -12.05 12.96
C ALA A 151 14.25 -10.87 12.72
N THR A 152 14.79 -10.78 11.50
CA THR A 152 15.35 -9.56 10.95
C THR A 152 14.23 -8.72 10.33
N LEU A 153 14.08 -7.47 10.76
CA LEU A 153 13.09 -6.54 10.23
C LEU A 153 13.63 -5.84 8.98
N LEU A 154 12.88 -5.91 7.87
CA LEU A 154 13.10 -5.08 6.68
C LEU A 154 12.01 -4.00 6.68
N SER A 155 12.39 -2.73 6.84
CA SER A 155 11.41 -1.65 6.93
C SER A 155 11.89 -0.38 6.23
N TYR A 156 10.94 0.39 5.70
CA TYR A 156 11.20 1.77 5.26
C TYR A 156 11.43 2.73 6.45
N GLY A 157 11.12 2.31 7.68
CA GLY A 157 11.38 3.06 8.91
C GLY A 157 10.46 4.26 9.11
N PHE A 158 9.29 4.29 8.47
CA PHE A 158 8.34 5.42 8.54
C PHE A 158 7.65 5.54 9.89
N LEU A 159 7.13 4.44 10.44
CA LEU A 159 6.50 4.42 11.77
C LEU A 159 7.53 4.07 12.87
N PRO A 160 7.21 4.36 14.16
CA PRO A 160 8.02 3.92 15.28
C PRO A 160 8.27 2.40 15.24
N LEU A 161 9.54 2.00 15.37
CA LEU A 161 9.93 0.59 15.32
C LEU A 161 9.86 -0.07 16.70
N SER A 162 9.43 -1.33 16.74
CA SER A 162 9.52 -2.17 17.94
C SER A 162 10.97 -2.58 18.20
N MET A 163 11.38 -2.68 19.47
CA MET A 163 12.74 -3.03 19.90
C MET A 163 12.94 -4.55 20.11
N SER A 164 12.01 -5.36 19.62
CA SER A 164 11.99 -6.82 19.84
C SER A 164 12.70 -7.64 18.75
N PHE A 165 13.21 -7.01 17.69
CA PHE A 165 13.83 -7.71 16.56
C PHE A 165 15.30 -8.01 16.81
N GLN A 166 15.81 -9.06 16.18
CA GLN A 166 17.22 -9.44 16.31
C GLN A 166 18.13 -8.51 15.51
N TYR A 167 17.67 -8.04 14.36
CA TYR A 167 18.41 -7.19 13.44
C TYR A 167 17.47 -6.29 12.63
N TYR A 168 17.91 -5.08 12.30
CA TYR A 168 17.12 -4.09 11.57
C TYR A 168 17.83 -3.68 10.28
N LEU A 169 17.13 -3.81 9.15
CA LEU A 169 17.57 -3.35 7.84
C LEU A 169 16.69 -2.20 7.40
N LEU A 170 17.27 -1.01 7.29
CA LEU A 170 16.59 0.22 6.89
C LEU A 170 17.31 0.85 5.69
N PRO A 171 16.58 1.47 4.74
CA PRO A 171 17.22 2.20 3.66
C PRO A 171 17.82 3.51 4.20
N LEU A 172 19.03 3.86 3.76
CA LEU A 172 19.63 5.16 4.05
C LEU A 172 18.87 6.24 3.29
N ARG A 173 18.04 7.00 4.02
CA ARG A 173 17.22 8.07 3.46
C ARG A 173 17.18 9.29 4.39
N THR A 174 16.53 10.34 3.92
CA THR A 174 16.18 11.52 4.71
C THR A 174 14.73 11.45 5.18
N TYR A 175 14.42 12.33 6.14
CA TYR A 175 13.06 12.62 6.57
C TYR A 175 12.10 12.84 5.38
N GLN A 176 10.93 12.20 5.45
CA GLN A 176 9.83 12.36 4.51
C GLN A 176 8.77 13.25 5.14
N ILE A 177 8.40 14.31 4.42
CA ILE A 177 7.28 15.15 4.84
C ILE A 177 6.00 14.38 4.54
N ASN A 178 5.14 14.21 5.55
CA ASN A 178 3.79 13.67 5.38
C ASN A 178 2.75 14.51 6.13
N THR A 179 1.67 14.85 5.45
CA THR A 179 0.58 15.69 5.90
C THR A 179 -0.72 15.19 5.26
N SER A 180 -1.58 14.58 6.08
CA SER A 180 -2.85 14.07 5.59
C SER A 180 -3.83 15.19 5.22
N ILE A 181 -4.60 14.98 4.14
CA ILE A 181 -5.76 15.81 3.81
C ILE A 181 -6.84 15.63 4.87
N GLU A 182 -7.41 16.73 5.33
CA GLU A 182 -8.59 16.73 6.19
C GLU A 182 -9.65 17.72 5.70
N ARG A 183 -10.91 17.38 5.99
CA ARG A 183 -12.05 18.27 5.74
C ARG A 183 -12.13 19.29 6.87
N GLU A 184 -11.99 20.57 6.55
CA GLU A 184 -12.09 21.64 7.55
C GLU A 184 -13.54 22.11 7.74
N LYS A 185 -14.20 22.48 6.64
CA LYS A 185 -15.57 22.96 6.64
C LYS A 185 -16.34 22.23 5.57
N SER A 186 -17.53 21.77 5.93
CA SER A 186 -18.52 21.32 4.96
C SER A 186 -19.59 22.40 4.84
N GLY A 187 -19.71 23.01 3.67
CA GLY A 187 -20.84 23.87 3.30
C GLY A 187 -22.00 23.04 2.76
N HIS A 188 -22.95 23.69 2.09
CA HIS A 188 -24.02 22.96 1.39
C HIS A 188 -23.62 22.58 -0.03
N LEU A 189 -22.95 23.49 -0.77
CA LEU A 189 -22.47 23.26 -2.14
C LEU A 189 -20.98 22.93 -2.24
N SER A 190 -20.23 23.01 -1.15
CA SER A 190 -18.77 22.85 -1.25
C SER A 190 -18.18 22.30 0.03
N ASN A 191 -17.10 21.54 -0.10
CA ASN A 191 -16.22 21.20 1.01
C ASN A 191 -14.91 21.99 0.90
N THR A 192 -14.42 22.48 2.04
CA THR A 192 -13.10 23.07 2.16
C THR A 192 -12.16 22.04 2.76
N TYR A 193 -11.12 21.69 2.01
CA TYR A 193 -10.04 20.81 2.40
C TYR A 193 -8.84 21.62 2.86
N ARG A 194 -8.12 21.08 3.84
CA ARG A 194 -6.84 21.61 4.28
C ARG A 194 -5.91 20.46 4.62
N LEU A 195 -4.65 20.79 4.78
CA LEU A 195 -3.65 19.86 5.25
C LEU A 195 -3.58 19.88 6.77
N LYS A 196 -3.63 18.70 7.39
CA LYS A 196 -3.65 18.57 8.84
C LYS A 196 -2.35 19.05 9.47
N GLY A 197 -2.42 20.18 10.19
CA GLY A 197 -1.27 20.72 10.92
C GLY A 197 -0.22 21.44 10.07
N SER A 198 -0.45 21.61 8.75
CA SER A 198 0.40 22.46 7.91
C SER A 198 -0.06 23.91 7.97
N ALA A 199 0.89 24.83 8.14
CA ALA A 199 0.69 26.27 7.98
C ALA A 199 1.19 26.79 6.62
N ASP A 200 1.72 25.90 5.78
CA ASP A 200 2.32 26.23 4.49
C ASP A 200 1.38 25.92 3.33
N SER A 201 1.39 26.78 2.32
CA SER A 201 0.61 26.59 1.11
C SER A 201 1.20 25.45 0.29
N MET A 202 0.39 24.46 -0.05
CA MET A 202 0.75 23.40 -0.98
C MET A 202 -0.01 23.56 -2.30
N GLU A 203 0.51 22.92 -3.34
CA GLU A 203 -0.12 22.92 -4.66
C GLU A 203 -1.20 21.83 -4.67
N TRP A 204 -2.45 22.24 -4.86
CA TRP A 204 -3.59 21.34 -5.01
C TRP A 204 -3.87 21.15 -6.49
N GLN A 205 -4.22 19.92 -6.85
CA GLN A 205 -4.57 19.54 -8.20
C GLN A 205 -5.90 18.81 -8.21
N LEU A 206 -6.87 19.35 -8.96
CA LEU A 206 -8.13 18.68 -9.26
C LEU A 206 -8.02 18.02 -10.62
N GLN A 207 -8.35 16.73 -10.70
CA GLN A 207 -8.38 15.96 -11.94
C GLN A 207 -9.72 15.28 -12.15
N TRP A 208 -10.13 15.23 -13.41
CA TRP A 208 -11.19 14.34 -13.87
C TRP A 208 -10.53 13.18 -14.60
N ASP A 209 -10.56 11.99 -14.00
CA ASP A 209 -9.76 10.85 -14.45
C ASP A 209 -8.27 11.24 -14.61
N GLN A 210 -7.78 11.38 -15.85
CA GLN A 210 -6.39 11.77 -16.14
C GLN A 210 -6.21 13.26 -16.43
N ASP A 211 -7.29 14.00 -16.71
CA ASP A 211 -7.23 15.39 -17.15
C ASP A 211 -7.16 16.34 -15.96
N VAL A 212 -6.16 17.23 -15.95
CA VAL A 212 -6.02 18.27 -14.93
C VAL A 212 -7.00 19.41 -15.23
N VAL A 213 -7.90 19.66 -14.29
CA VAL A 213 -8.99 20.63 -14.40
C VAL A 213 -8.62 21.95 -13.76
N ASP A 214 -8.02 21.86 -12.57
CA ASP A 214 -7.61 23.00 -11.78
C ASP A 214 -6.31 22.67 -11.06
N ARG A 215 -5.46 23.68 -10.91
CA ARG A 215 -4.21 23.59 -10.17
C ARG A 215 -3.90 24.93 -9.54
N GLN A 216 -3.79 24.94 -8.21
CA GLN A 216 -3.63 26.17 -7.45
C GLN A 216 -2.84 25.96 -6.16
N THR A 217 -2.03 26.95 -5.78
CA THR A 217 -1.21 26.91 -4.56
C THR A 217 -1.88 27.68 -3.44
N HIS A 218 -2.48 26.97 -2.48
CA HIS A 218 -3.21 27.57 -1.37
C HIS A 218 -3.10 26.72 -0.09
N LEU A 219 -3.38 27.35 1.05
CA LEU A 219 -3.50 26.66 2.35
C LEU A 219 -4.74 25.74 2.41
N LYS A 220 -5.77 26.10 1.66
CA LYS A 220 -7.08 25.46 1.67
C LYS A 220 -7.59 25.37 0.25
N TYR A 221 -8.26 24.27 -0.07
CA TYR A 221 -8.92 24.07 -1.34
C TYR A 221 -10.42 23.98 -1.13
N LYS A 222 -11.19 24.87 -1.76
CA LYS A 222 -12.65 24.82 -1.75
C LYS A 222 -13.11 24.10 -3.01
N LEU A 223 -13.61 22.88 -2.86
CA LEU A 223 -14.20 22.10 -3.96
C LEU A 223 -15.71 22.33 -3.98
N ASP A 224 -16.23 22.86 -5.08
CA ASP A 224 -17.67 22.93 -5.33
C ASP A 224 -18.17 21.56 -5.83
N PHE A 225 -19.29 21.07 -5.29
CA PHE A 225 -19.85 19.78 -5.67
C PHE A 225 -20.33 19.75 -7.12
N ARG A 226 -20.60 20.92 -7.72
CA ARG A 226 -20.94 21.02 -9.15
C ARG A 226 -19.75 20.76 -10.07
N ASP A 227 -18.52 20.80 -9.53
CA ASP A 227 -17.30 20.48 -10.27
C ASP A 227 -16.98 18.97 -10.26
N ILE A 228 -17.75 18.17 -9.52
CA ILE A 228 -17.62 16.70 -9.48
C ILE A 228 -18.43 16.12 -10.65
N ARG A 229 -17.78 15.36 -11.54
CA ARG A 229 -18.44 14.74 -12.71
C ARG A 229 -19.08 13.39 -12.38
N GLY A 230 -20.20 13.13 -13.08
CA GLY A 230 -21.11 12.00 -12.87
C GLY A 230 -20.73 10.66 -13.52
N ILE A 231 -19.65 10.58 -14.30
CA ILE A 231 -19.32 9.37 -15.10
C ILE A 231 -18.06 8.67 -14.58
N ASP A 232 -17.06 9.44 -14.16
CA ASP A 232 -15.73 8.95 -13.76
C ASP A 232 -15.33 9.43 -12.36
N SER A 233 -14.18 8.98 -11.86
CA SER A 233 -13.63 9.48 -10.60
C SER A 233 -13.08 10.90 -10.75
N THR A 234 -13.49 11.80 -9.86
CA THR A 234 -12.81 13.09 -9.65
C THR A 234 -11.80 12.91 -8.52
N SER A 235 -10.57 13.36 -8.70
CA SER A 235 -9.52 13.24 -7.66
C SER A 235 -8.95 14.62 -7.30
N LEU A 236 -8.94 14.90 -6.00
CA LEU A 236 -8.25 16.05 -5.43
C LEU A 236 -6.94 15.56 -4.81
N THR A 237 -5.81 15.96 -5.39
CA THR A 237 -4.48 15.54 -4.99
C THR A 237 -3.67 16.72 -4.48
N VAL A 238 -2.95 16.53 -3.37
CA VAL A 238 -1.94 17.48 -2.90
C VAL A 238 -0.59 17.11 -3.49
N LEU A 239 0.06 18.09 -4.10
CA LEU A 239 1.41 18.01 -4.64
C LEU A 239 2.39 18.67 -3.65
N GLY A 240 3.54 18.03 -3.45
CA GLY A 240 4.61 18.51 -2.57
C GLY A 240 4.77 17.73 -1.26
N ASP A 241 3.84 16.83 -0.96
CA ASP A 241 4.00 15.84 0.09
C ASP A 241 4.78 14.63 -0.43
N SER A 242 5.69 14.10 0.40
CA SER A 242 6.61 13.03 0.00
C SER A 242 5.97 11.64 0.01
N ILE A 243 4.84 11.46 0.68
CA ILE A 243 4.12 10.19 0.81
C ILE A 243 2.86 10.24 -0.07
N PRO A 244 2.90 9.72 -1.31
CA PRO A 244 1.76 9.82 -2.23
C PRO A 244 0.54 9.03 -1.79
N GLU A 245 0.71 8.03 -0.92
CA GLU A 245 -0.35 7.09 -0.55
C GLU A 245 -1.52 7.71 0.24
N ASP A 246 -1.34 8.86 0.90
CA ASP A 246 -2.42 9.61 1.59
C ASP A 246 -2.66 11.03 1.05
N ASN A 247 -2.18 11.32 -0.16
CA ASN A 247 -2.28 12.64 -0.79
C ASN A 247 -3.50 12.85 -1.69
N THR A 248 -4.34 11.84 -1.89
CA THR A 248 -5.45 11.92 -2.84
C THR A 248 -6.78 11.61 -2.18
N THR A 249 -7.70 12.55 -2.27
CA THR A 249 -9.13 12.34 -1.99
C THR A 249 -9.85 12.04 -3.31
N THR A 250 -10.63 10.96 -3.34
CA THR A 250 -11.35 10.54 -4.55
C THR A 250 -12.85 10.68 -4.37
N PHE A 251 -13.52 11.13 -5.43
CA PHE A 251 -14.96 11.29 -5.49
C PHE A 251 -15.48 10.41 -6.62
N PHE A 252 -16.38 9.49 -6.30
CA PHE A 252 -17.03 8.62 -7.27
C PHE A 252 -18.46 9.07 -7.46
N ALA A 253 -18.86 9.32 -8.70
CA ALA A 253 -20.25 9.49 -9.02
C ALA A 253 -21.05 8.22 -8.72
N LEU A 254 -22.30 8.40 -8.32
CA LEU A 254 -23.24 7.31 -8.09
C LEU A 254 -24.18 7.22 -9.31
N GLU A 255 -24.26 6.02 -9.90
CA GLU A 255 -25.11 5.77 -11.08
C GLU A 255 -26.61 5.89 -10.78
N GLU A 256 -27.00 5.58 -9.55
CA GLU A 256 -28.39 5.66 -9.07
C GLU A 256 -28.43 6.38 -7.72
N SER A 257 -29.47 7.17 -7.50
CA SER A 257 -29.70 7.81 -6.20
C SER A 257 -30.07 6.75 -5.17
N ASN A 258 -29.66 6.99 -3.93
CA ASN A 258 -29.87 6.07 -2.82
C ASN A 258 -30.65 6.78 -1.70
N MET A 259 -31.85 7.27 -2.04
CA MET A 259 -32.76 7.92 -1.10
C MET A 259 -33.91 6.98 -0.71
N VAL A 260 -34.39 7.12 0.52
CA VAL A 260 -35.62 6.46 0.97
C VAL A 260 -36.59 7.45 1.59
N ILE A 261 -37.86 7.34 1.22
CA ILE A 261 -38.95 7.93 1.98
C ILE A 261 -39.45 6.88 2.97
N TRP A 262 -39.25 7.14 4.25
CA TRP A 262 -39.80 6.35 5.33
C TRP A 262 -41.03 7.06 5.89
N SER A 263 -42.21 6.47 5.67
CA SER A 263 -43.49 7.09 6.01
C SER A 263 -44.21 6.32 7.11
N ILE A 264 -44.67 7.00 8.17
CA ILE A 264 -45.66 6.40 9.10
C ILE A 264 -47.09 6.52 8.58
N GLU A 265 -47.33 7.42 7.62
CA GLU A 265 -48.64 7.58 7.01
C GLU A 265 -48.85 6.49 5.94
N PRO A 266 -50.08 5.98 5.80
CA PRO A 266 -50.42 5.02 4.76
C PRO A 266 -50.38 5.64 3.36
N THR A 267 -50.52 6.96 3.27
CA THR A 267 -50.53 7.70 2.01
C THR A 267 -49.47 8.81 2.05
N VAL A 268 -48.65 8.88 1.00
CA VAL A 268 -47.63 9.92 0.82
C VAL A 268 -48.12 10.92 -0.25
N PRO A 269 -47.93 12.24 -0.07
CA PRO A 269 -48.29 13.24 -1.06
C PRO A 269 -47.67 12.95 -2.42
N ALA A 270 -48.44 13.13 -3.50
CA ALA A 270 -47.98 12.87 -4.86
C ALA A 270 -46.69 13.64 -5.20
N ALA A 271 -46.58 14.89 -4.72
CA ALA A 271 -45.41 15.74 -4.88
C ALA A 271 -44.16 15.22 -4.17
N LEU A 272 -44.31 14.45 -3.08
CA LEU A 272 -43.18 13.83 -2.38
C LEU A 272 -42.78 12.53 -3.10
N SER A 273 -43.75 11.71 -3.51
CA SER A 273 -43.48 10.48 -4.26
C SER A 273 -42.87 10.73 -5.65
N SER A 274 -43.17 11.88 -6.28
CA SER A 274 -42.62 12.25 -7.58
C SER A 274 -41.13 12.62 -7.56
N LEU A 275 -40.54 12.76 -6.37
CA LEU A 275 -39.11 13.07 -6.20
C LEU A 275 -38.24 11.82 -6.25
N LEU A 276 -38.83 10.63 -6.12
CA LEU A 276 -38.12 9.37 -6.17
C LEU A 276 -37.62 9.12 -7.60
N ASN A 277 -36.31 9.00 -7.75
CA ASN A 277 -35.67 8.58 -8.99
C ASN A 277 -35.48 7.06 -9.02
N LYS A 278 -34.86 6.57 -10.09
CA LYS A 278 -34.47 5.16 -10.20
C LYS A 278 -33.38 4.85 -9.16
N GLY A 279 -33.66 3.88 -8.28
CA GLY A 279 -32.81 3.51 -7.14
C GLY A 279 -33.40 3.93 -5.78
N ASP A 280 -34.30 4.91 -5.78
CA ASP A 280 -34.95 5.36 -4.55
C ASP A 280 -36.09 4.43 -4.14
N THR A 281 -36.36 4.38 -2.83
CA THR A 281 -37.37 3.48 -2.26
C THR A 281 -38.40 4.26 -1.44
N LEU A 282 -39.67 3.84 -1.52
CA LEU A 282 -40.70 4.25 -0.56
C LEU A 282 -40.99 3.08 0.37
N VAL A 283 -40.84 3.31 1.68
CA VAL A 283 -41.09 2.30 2.72
C VAL A 283 -42.10 2.87 3.71
N HIS A 284 -43.17 2.11 3.94
CA HIS A 284 -44.12 2.40 5.00
C HIS A 284 -43.66 1.73 6.30
N TYR A 285 -43.70 2.49 7.39
CA TYR A 285 -43.36 2.00 8.71
C TYR A 285 -44.31 0.87 9.12
N ASN A 286 -43.74 -0.27 9.48
CA ASN A 286 -44.44 -1.43 9.99
C ASN A 286 -43.69 -1.93 11.22
N SER A 287 -44.39 -2.13 12.34
CA SER A 287 -43.79 -2.59 13.59
C SER A 287 -43.18 -4.00 13.50
N ASN A 288 -43.54 -4.78 12.48
CA ASN A 288 -43.13 -6.16 12.31
C ASN A 288 -41.98 -6.37 11.31
N ASP A 289 -41.60 -5.34 10.55
CA ASP A 289 -40.57 -5.45 9.50
C ASP A 289 -39.21 -4.90 9.96
N LEU A 290 -38.15 -5.67 9.74
CA LEU A 290 -36.76 -5.26 9.95
C LEU A 290 -36.30 -4.39 8.78
N PHE A 291 -36.73 -3.13 8.77
CA PHE A 291 -36.21 -2.13 7.83
C PHE A 291 -34.90 -1.52 8.35
N ASN A 292 -33.84 -1.55 7.53
CA ASN A 292 -32.56 -0.93 7.86
C ASN A 292 -32.36 0.37 7.04
N PRO A 293 -32.64 1.55 7.61
CA PRO A 293 -32.45 2.84 6.93
C PRO A 293 -30.98 3.21 6.72
N LEU A 294 -30.03 2.55 7.40
CA LEU A 294 -28.60 2.87 7.35
C LEU A 294 -27.93 2.56 6.01
N LYS A 295 -28.63 1.87 5.10
CA LYS A 295 -28.13 1.56 3.75
C LYS A 295 -28.28 2.72 2.76
N PHE A 296 -29.13 3.69 3.10
CA PHE A 296 -29.44 4.84 2.24
C PHE A 296 -28.53 6.03 2.57
N GLN A 297 -28.37 6.95 1.63
CA GLN A 297 -27.60 8.19 1.85
C GLN A 297 -28.51 9.34 2.32
N THR A 298 -29.75 9.36 1.85
CA THR A 298 -30.78 10.29 2.34
C THR A 298 -32.01 9.55 2.80
N VAL A 299 -32.51 9.93 3.98
CA VAL A 299 -33.72 9.38 4.59
C VAL A 299 -34.71 10.52 4.82
N VAL A 300 -35.85 10.46 4.13
CA VAL A 300 -36.98 11.36 4.34
C VAL A 300 -37.93 10.71 5.33
N LEU A 301 -38.03 11.27 6.54
CA LEU A 301 -38.94 10.85 7.60
C LEU A 301 -40.26 11.61 7.44
N TYR A 302 -41.28 10.95 6.90
CA TYR A 302 -42.61 11.52 6.69
C TYR A 302 -43.60 11.06 7.77
N GLY A 303 -44.18 12.04 8.47
CA GLY A 303 -45.12 11.86 9.59
C GLY A 303 -44.46 11.65 10.96
N PHE A 304 -43.14 11.60 11.03
CA PHE A 304 -42.44 11.41 12.29
C PHE A 304 -42.40 12.68 13.14
N ASP A 305 -42.76 12.56 14.42
CA ASP A 305 -42.66 13.65 15.40
C ASP A 305 -41.25 13.77 16.03
N PHE A 306 -40.39 12.78 15.80
CA PHE A 306 -39.01 12.72 16.28
C PHE A 306 -38.14 11.90 15.33
N ILE A 307 -36.82 12.00 15.44
CA ILE A 307 -35.88 11.16 14.70
C ILE A 307 -35.73 9.81 15.43
N PRO A 308 -36.05 8.66 14.80
CA PRO A 308 -35.96 7.36 15.46
C PRO A 308 -34.56 7.04 15.97
N GLN A 309 -34.45 6.36 17.12
CA GLN A 309 -33.14 6.02 17.72
C GLN A 309 -32.26 5.15 16.81
N VAL A 310 -32.84 4.32 15.93
CA VAL A 310 -32.09 3.55 14.91
C VAL A 310 -31.24 4.43 13.99
N MET A 311 -31.56 5.72 13.89
CA MET A 311 -30.82 6.70 13.11
C MET A 311 -29.63 7.30 13.86
N SER A 312 -29.33 6.92 15.11
CA SER A 312 -28.19 7.49 15.86
C SER A 312 -26.86 7.29 15.14
N ASP A 313 -26.70 6.15 14.48
CA ASP A 313 -25.47 5.73 13.80
C ASP A 313 -25.52 6.00 12.29
N PHE A 314 -26.58 6.68 11.82
CA PHE A 314 -26.71 7.05 10.42
C PHE A 314 -25.63 8.03 9.99
N SER A 315 -25.17 7.91 8.75
CA SER A 315 -24.20 8.80 8.13
C SER A 315 -24.73 9.22 6.77
N GLY A 316 -25.22 10.46 6.66
CA GLY A 316 -25.95 10.92 5.49
C GLY A 316 -26.87 12.09 5.83
N GLN A 317 -27.92 12.26 5.04
CA GLN A 317 -28.90 13.34 5.25
C GLN A 317 -30.25 12.82 5.73
N ILE A 318 -30.86 13.57 6.65
CA ILE A 318 -32.19 13.26 7.20
C ILE A 318 -33.10 14.46 6.96
N LEU A 319 -34.27 14.24 6.37
CA LEU A 319 -35.29 15.27 6.22
C LEU A 319 -36.55 14.86 6.97
N ARG A 320 -36.93 15.61 8.01
CA ARG A 320 -38.10 15.31 8.83
C ARG A 320 -39.27 16.25 8.52
N PHE A 321 -40.40 15.66 8.17
CA PHE A 321 -41.66 16.36 7.87
C PHE A 321 -42.81 15.80 8.72
N PRO A 322 -43.44 16.59 9.61
CA PRO A 322 -44.62 16.17 10.37
C PRO A 322 -45.90 16.23 9.52
N THR A 323 -46.90 15.45 9.90
CA THR A 323 -48.17 15.29 9.14
C THR A 323 -49.42 15.71 9.90
N LYS A 324 -49.33 15.90 11.21
CA LYS A 324 -50.47 16.23 12.07
C LYS A 324 -50.50 17.73 12.37
N SER A 325 -51.69 18.30 12.22
CA SER A 325 -52.01 19.66 12.65
C SER A 325 -53.48 19.74 13.07
N ALA A 326 -53.73 20.30 14.24
CA ALA A 326 -55.05 20.45 14.85
C ALA A 326 -55.65 21.86 14.66
N SER A 327 -54.83 22.85 14.29
CA SER A 327 -55.26 24.24 14.05
C SER A 327 -55.88 24.43 12.65
N VAL A 328 -56.79 25.40 12.55
CA VAL A 328 -57.37 25.88 11.27
C VAL A 328 -56.73 27.20 10.83
N ASP A 329 -56.16 27.96 11.76
CA ASP A 329 -55.65 29.31 11.50
C ASP A 329 -54.41 29.28 10.62
N LEU A 330 -54.43 29.98 9.50
CA LEU A 330 -53.32 30.05 8.57
C LEU A 330 -52.37 31.19 8.94
N SER A 331 -51.10 30.84 9.11
CA SER A 331 -49.99 31.76 9.30
C SER A 331 -48.92 31.56 8.24
N MET A 332 -48.17 32.61 7.93
CA MET A 332 -47.08 32.57 6.95
C MET A 332 -45.74 32.51 7.66
N THR A 333 -44.84 31.65 7.18
CA THR A 333 -43.45 31.62 7.64
C THR A 333 -42.67 32.82 7.11
N GLN A 334 -41.55 33.17 7.75
CA GLN A 334 -40.61 34.18 7.28
C GLN A 334 -39.22 33.55 7.10
N PRO A 335 -38.48 33.89 6.04
CA PRO A 335 -37.16 33.33 5.82
C PRO A 335 -36.14 33.97 6.75
N VAL A 336 -35.21 33.17 7.24
CA VAL A 336 -34.07 33.62 8.03
C VAL A 336 -32.82 33.46 7.18
N MET A 337 -32.32 34.55 6.61
CA MET A 337 -31.21 34.57 5.63
C MET A 337 -29.82 34.51 6.29
N THR A 338 -29.70 33.90 7.47
CA THR A 338 -28.42 33.80 8.19
C THR A 338 -27.56 32.63 7.70
N ASP A 339 -28.20 31.65 7.06
CA ASP A 339 -27.59 30.43 6.57
C ASP A 339 -27.36 30.49 5.05
N ASP A 340 -26.26 29.91 4.57
CA ASP A 340 -25.87 29.92 3.15
C ASP A 340 -26.85 29.11 2.27
N PHE A 341 -27.77 28.32 2.85
CA PHE A 341 -28.79 27.57 2.12
C PHE A 341 -29.53 28.40 1.06
N PHE A 342 -29.97 29.62 1.42
CA PHE A 342 -30.72 30.45 0.47
C PHE A 342 -29.84 30.97 -0.66
N THR A 343 -28.59 31.37 -0.37
CA THR A 343 -27.65 31.81 -1.41
C THR A 343 -27.25 30.66 -2.33
N ASP A 344 -27.19 29.44 -1.79
CA ASP A 344 -26.76 28.25 -2.51
C ASP A 344 -27.87 27.65 -3.40
N PHE A 345 -29.12 27.61 -2.92
CA PHE A 345 -30.21 26.87 -3.61
C PHE A 345 -31.45 27.70 -3.96
N PHE A 346 -31.57 28.94 -3.48
CA PHE A 346 -32.79 29.72 -3.66
C PHE A 346 -32.53 31.06 -4.36
N LEU A 347 -32.78 31.11 -5.67
CA LEU A 347 -32.67 32.35 -6.43
C LEU A 347 -33.75 33.35 -6.02
N GLY A 348 -33.35 34.57 -5.62
CA GLY A 348 -34.29 35.66 -5.32
C GLY A 348 -35.01 35.53 -3.98
N ALA A 349 -34.39 34.90 -2.98
CA ALA A 349 -34.95 34.80 -1.63
C ALA A 349 -35.17 36.20 -1.03
N SER A 350 -36.41 36.52 -0.64
CA SER A 350 -36.78 37.83 -0.10
C SER A 350 -37.91 37.71 0.91
N ILE A 351 -37.92 38.57 1.93
CA ILE A 351 -39.02 38.67 2.93
C ILE A 351 -40.33 39.10 2.25
N GLN A 352 -40.26 39.73 1.07
CA GLN A 352 -41.43 40.16 0.30
C GLN A 352 -42.13 39.01 -0.44
N ASN A 353 -41.48 37.85 -0.58
CA ASN A 353 -42.08 36.70 -1.25
C ASN A 353 -43.18 36.09 -0.36
N GLN A 354 -44.12 35.41 -0.98
CA GLN A 354 -45.02 34.52 -0.24
C GLN A 354 -44.23 33.28 0.14
N TRP A 355 -44.12 33.01 1.44
CA TRP A 355 -43.42 31.85 1.99
C TRP A 355 -44.40 30.76 2.41
N PRO A 356 -43.93 29.52 2.66
CA PRO A 356 -44.79 28.42 3.06
C PRO A 356 -45.72 28.81 4.22
N MET A 357 -47.01 28.52 4.04
CA MET A 357 -48.01 28.72 5.08
C MET A 357 -48.06 27.49 5.98
N TYR A 358 -48.44 27.70 7.23
CA TYR A 358 -48.66 26.67 8.22
C TYR A 358 -49.92 26.94 9.03
N ARG A 359 -50.48 25.89 9.65
CA ARG A 359 -51.64 26.01 10.55
C ARG A 359 -51.27 25.95 12.02
N GLU A 360 -50.43 24.97 12.35
CA GLU A 360 -49.86 24.75 13.66
C GLU A 360 -48.38 24.52 13.48
N SER A 361 -47.61 24.91 14.48
CA SER A 361 -46.17 24.72 14.47
C SER A 361 -45.65 24.37 15.84
N ASN A 362 -44.66 23.49 15.84
CA ASN A 362 -43.84 23.19 17.00
C ASN A 362 -42.52 23.97 16.89
N PRO A 363 -42.14 24.72 17.93
CA PRO A 363 -40.85 25.40 17.97
C PRO A 363 -39.69 24.41 17.82
N LEU A 364 -38.65 24.84 17.12
CA LEU A 364 -37.39 24.12 17.01
C LEU A 364 -36.27 24.91 17.69
N ASP A 365 -35.50 24.25 18.55
CA ASP A 365 -34.43 24.89 19.33
C ASP A 365 -33.02 24.59 18.81
N SER A 366 -32.89 23.74 17.78
CA SER A 366 -31.60 23.27 17.26
C SER A 366 -31.36 23.69 15.82
N GLY A 367 -30.12 24.13 15.55
CA GLY A 367 -29.62 24.38 14.20
C GLY A 367 -29.71 25.82 13.70
N SER A 368 -29.22 26.00 12.47
CA SER A 368 -29.41 27.23 11.69
C SER A 368 -30.86 27.32 11.27
N CYS A 369 -31.55 28.37 11.70
CA CYS A 369 -32.94 28.58 11.32
C CYS A 369 -33.06 28.99 9.84
N LEU A 370 -33.97 28.37 9.10
CA LEU A 370 -34.31 28.70 7.71
C LEU A 370 -35.65 29.42 7.60
N LEU A 371 -36.67 28.93 8.32
CA LEU A 371 -38.00 29.52 8.36
C LEU A 371 -38.41 29.77 9.79
N SER A 372 -38.99 30.94 10.08
CA SER A 372 -39.44 31.34 11.41
C SER A 372 -40.86 31.89 11.42
N SER A 373 -41.47 31.84 12.59
CA SER A 373 -42.57 32.72 13.03
C SER A 373 -41.92 33.85 13.87
N PRO A 374 -42.55 35.02 14.09
CA PRO A 374 -41.88 36.24 14.57
C PRO A 374 -40.85 36.12 15.71
N LEU A 375 -40.93 35.09 16.56
CA LEU A 375 -39.97 34.81 17.64
C LEU A 375 -39.51 33.35 17.73
N VAL A 376 -39.89 32.48 16.79
CA VAL A 376 -39.72 31.02 16.92
C VAL A 376 -39.22 30.41 15.62
N CYS A 377 -38.21 29.55 15.69
CA CYS A 377 -37.75 28.80 14.53
C CYS A 377 -38.70 27.64 14.20
N LEU A 378 -39.06 27.53 12.92
CA LEU A 378 -40.03 26.56 12.40
C LEU A 378 -39.44 25.53 11.44
N ALA A 379 -38.34 25.87 10.76
CA ALA A 379 -37.53 24.91 10.01
C ALA A 379 -36.05 25.23 10.19
N SER A 380 -35.23 24.21 10.41
CA SER A 380 -33.79 24.39 10.62
C SER A 380 -32.97 23.28 9.97
N ILE A 381 -31.72 23.61 9.65
CA ILE A 381 -30.68 22.65 9.26
C ILE A 381 -29.61 22.64 10.36
N TYR A 382 -29.18 21.44 10.75
CA TYR A 382 -28.01 21.29 11.62
C TYR A 382 -27.16 20.09 11.22
N LYS A 383 -25.93 20.08 11.74
CA LYS A 383 -24.99 18.98 11.58
C LYS A 383 -24.78 18.32 12.94
N TYR A 384 -24.87 17.00 12.98
CA TYR A 384 -24.65 16.21 14.17
C TYR A 384 -23.90 14.93 13.80
N ASN A 385 -22.71 14.71 14.36
CA ASN A 385 -21.79 13.65 13.93
C ASN A 385 -21.57 13.69 12.39
N ASN A 386 -21.83 12.59 11.70
CA ASN A 386 -21.78 12.49 10.23
C ASN A 386 -23.15 12.68 9.57
N GLN A 387 -24.11 13.30 10.27
CA GLN A 387 -25.47 13.55 9.78
C GLN A 387 -25.67 15.02 9.46
N GLN A 388 -26.36 15.29 8.35
CA GLN A 388 -26.98 16.59 8.10
C GLN A 388 -28.49 16.44 8.22
N VAL A 389 -29.10 17.21 9.11
CA VAL A 389 -30.51 17.05 9.44
C VAL A 389 -31.25 18.32 9.09
N TYR A 390 -32.24 18.17 8.22
CA TYR A 390 -33.32 19.12 8.06
C TYR A 390 -34.52 18.67 8.90
N GLN A 391 -35.09 19.60 9.64
CA GLN A 391 -36.33 19.37 10.37
C GLN A 391 -37.25 20.56 10.21
N GLN A 392 -38.55 20.27 10.12
CA GLN A 392 -39.58 21.29 10.23
C GLN A 392 -40.56 20.94 11.35
N GLY A 393 -41.06 21.97 12.02
CA GLY A 393 -42.04 21.87 13.11
C GLY A 393 -43.48 22.04 12.65
N PHE A 394 -43.73 22.27 11.35
CA PHE A 394 -45.07 22.50 10.80
C PHE A 394 -45.42 21.54 9.67
N VAL A 395 -46.70 21.35 9.40
CA VAL A 395 -47.18 20.50 8.31
C VAL A 395 -47.06 21.23 6.98
N THR A 396 -46.47 20.57 5.98
CA THR A 396 -46.39 21.11 4.61
C THR A 396 -47.78 21.16 3.97
N LEU A 397 -48.28 22.36 3.71
CA LEU A 397 -49.57 22.57 3.03
C LEU A 397 -49.45 22.58 1.50
N ASP A 398 -48.32 23.07 0.99
CA ASP A 398 -48.03 23.17 -0.44
C ASP A 398 -46.59 22.76 -0.73
N TRP A 399 -46.44 21.58 -1.33
CA TRP A 399 -45.13 21.02 -1.72
C TRP A 399 -44.57 21.64 -3.01
N SER A 400 -45.39 22.39 -3.77
CA SER A 400 -44.96 23.02 -5.03
C SER A 400 -44.19 24.32 -4.84
N HIS A 401 -44.13 24.82 -3.61
CA HIS A 401 -43.43 26.05 -3.29
C HIS A 401 -41.91 25.93 -3.60
N PRO A 402 -41.27 26.94 -4.23
CA PRO A 402 -39.85 26.89 -4.63
C PRO A 402 -38.86 26.55 -3.50
N TYR A 403 -39.24 26.84 -2.25
CA TYR A 403 -38.46 26.47 -1.05
C TYR A 403 -38.22 24.97 -0.96
N PHE A 404 -39.25 24.17 -1.23
CA PHE A 404 -39.09 22.72 -1.19
C PHE A 404 -38.26 22.23 -2.37
N THR A 405 -38.38 22.84 -3.56
CA THR A 405 -37.46 22.57 -4.68
C THR A 405 -36.00 22.82 -4.30
N ALA A 406 -35.70 23.95 -3.64
CA ALA A 406 -34.36 24.26 -3.14
C ALA A 406 -33.89 23.23 -2.08
N LEU A 407 -34.80 22.83 -1.20
CA LEU A 407 -34.53 21.79 -0.19
C LEU A 407 -34.21 20.44 -0.83
N TRP A 408 -34.90 20.07 -1.91
CA TRP A 408 -34.63 18.84 -2.66
C TRP A 408 -33.31 18.90 -3.41
N GLN A 409 -32.94 20.05 -3.95
CA GLN A 409 -31.62 20.24 -4.56
C GLN A 409 -30.50 20.07 -3.53
N TRP A 410 -30.66 20.71 -2.36
CA TRP A 410 -29.76 20.50 -1.22
C TRP A 410 -29.67 19.03 -0.81
N ALA A 411 -30.82 18.34 -0.76
CA ALA A 411 -30.89 16.94 -0.37
C ALA A 411 -30.29 15.98 -1.42
N GLY A 412 -30.37 16.35 -2.70
CA GLY A 412 -29.96 15.51 -3.82
C GLY A 412 -28.47 15.60 -4.16
N LEU A 413 -27.86 16.78 -4.03
CA LEU A 413 -26.49 17.00 -4.52
C LEU A 413 -25.43 16.16 -3.82
N GLN A 414 -25.54 15.96 -2.50
CA GLN A 414 -24.59 15.11 -1.78
C GLN A 414 -24.80 13.61 -2.02
N ASN A 415 -25.95 13.22 -2.58
CA ASN A 415 -26.24 11.82 -2.96
C ASN A 415 -25.75 11.47 -4.36
N GLN A 416 -25.17 12.42 -5.09
CA GLN A 416 -24.68 12.18 -6.44
C GLN A 416 -23.26 11.62 -6.46
N PHE A 417 -22.54 11.68 -5.34
CA PHE A 417 -21.18 11.19 -5.25
C PHE A 417 -20.85 10.60 -3.87
N ARG A 418 -19.86 9.71 -3.85
CA ARG A 418 -19.21 9.21 -2.63
C ARG A 418 -17.81 9.79 -2.53
N GLU A 419 -17.54 10.49 -1.44
CA GLU A 419 -16.19 10.95 -1.08
C GLU A 419 -15.43 9.84 -0.33
N ILE A 420 -14.21 9.56 -0.77
CA ILE A 420 -13.27 8.65 -0.12
C ILE A 420 -12.03 9.45 0.26
N LEU A 421 -11.90 9.69 1.58
CA LEU A 421 -10.70 10.29 2.17
C LEU A 421 -9.61 9.23 2.35
N PRO A 422 -8.34 9.59 2.14
CA PRO A 422 -7.24 8.69 2.40
C PRO A 422 -7.10 8.40 3.91
N TRP A 423 -6.54 7.23 4.24
CA TRP A 423 -6.20 6.92 5.62
C TRP A 423 -4.97 7.72 6.04
N PRO A 424 -4.99 8.49 7.15
CA PRO A 424 -3.85 9.31 7.54
C PRO A 424 -2.69 8.41 7.99
N LEU A 425 -1.54 8.51 7.31
CA LEU A 425 -0.40 7.64 7.61
C LEU A 425 0.47 8.13 8.77
N GLY A 426 0.29 9.38 9.21
CA GLY A 426 1.02 9.97 10.34
C GLY A 426 2.36 10.59 9.95
N ALA A 427 3.17 10.99 10.93
CA ALA A 427 4.46 11.66 10.67
C ALA A 427 5.61 10.65 10.58
N ASP A 428 6.62 10.99 9.77
CA ASP A 428 7.82 10.16 9.63
C ASP A 428 8.63 10.15 10.94
N SER A 429 8.89 8.94 11.44
CA SER A 429 9.62 8.69 12.68
C SER A 429 11.06 8.24 12.43
N TYR A 430 11.55 8.29 11.18
CA TYR A 430 12.85 7.74 10.79
C TYR A 430 14.05 8.21 11.62
N ASP A 431 14.24 9.53 11.77
CA ASP A 431 15.40 10.06 12.53
C ASP A 431 15.31 9.67 14.02
N LYS A 432 14.10 9.63 14.56
CA LYS A 432 13.82 9.15 15.92
C LYS A 432 14.11 7.65 16.04
N ASN A 433 13.72 6.86 15.06
CA ASN A 433 13.98 5.41 15.01
C ASN A 433 15.49 5.13 15.04
N ILE A 434 16.28 5.84 14.24
CA ILE A 434 17.74 5.70 14.25
C ILE A 434 18.29 6.05 15.63
N THR A 435 17.91 7.21 16.18
CA THR A 435 18.35 7.65 17.51
C THR A 435 18.00 6.62 18.58
N ASP A 436 16.78 6.06 18.55
CA ASP A 436 16.30 5.06 19.49
C ASP A 436 17.03 3.71 19.35
N LEU A 437 17.42 3.32 18.13
CA LEU A 437 18.20 2.11 17.86
C LEU A 437 19.65 2.27 18.36
N GLU A 438 20.26 3.43 18.14
CA GLU A 438 21.60 3.76 18.62
C GLU A 438 21.66 3.81 20.14
N LEU A 439 20.71 4.50 20.79
CA LEU A 439 20.63 4.62 22.25
C LEU A 439 20.46 3.26 22.96
N ARG A 440 19.86 2.29 22.28
CA ARG A 440 19.61 0.94 22.81
C ARG A 440 20.63 -0.09 22.36
N GLU A 441 21.69 0.33 21.65
CA GLU A 441 22.72 -0.54 21.09
C GLU A 441 22.12 -1.70 20.24
N ALA A 442 21.00 -1.43 19.57
CA ALA A 442 20.36 -2.41 18.71
C ALA A 442 21.25 -2.71 17.48
N ARG A 443 21.13 -3.91 16.92
CA ARG A 443 21.90 -4.28 15.73
C ARG A 443 21.14 -3.84 14.48
N PHE A 444 21.65 -2.83 13.78
CA PHE A 444 21.03 -2.32 12.55
C PHE A 444 22.07 -1.99 11.47
N GLU A 445 21.61 -1.90 10.23
CA GLU A 445 22.38 -1.42 9.09
C GLU A 445 21.53 -0.49 8.23
N LEU A 446 22.14 0.64 7.82
CA LEU A 446 21.55 1.61 6.90
C LEU A 446 22.07 1.34 5.49
N VAL A 447 21.17 0.98 4.58
CA VAL A 447 21.53 0.50 3.23
C VAL A 447 21.39 1.63 2.21
N PRO A 448 22.47 2.06 1.54
CA PRO A 448 22.38 3.04 0.46
C PRO A 448 21.52 2.53 -0.71
N LEU A 449 20.65 3.40 -1.24
CA LEU A 449 19.74 3.09 -2.34
C LEU A 449 20.37 3.20 -3.74
N ASP A 450 21.70 3.36 -3.82
CA ASP A 450 22.41 3.48 -5.09
C ASP A 450 22.35 2.18 -5.89
N GLY A 451 21.76 2.25 -7.10
CA GLY A 451 21.45 1.14 -8.01
C GLY A 451 22.63 0.34 -8.56
N LYS A 452 23.41 -0.30 -7.69
CA LYS A 452 24.43 -1.29 -8.05
C LYS A 452 24.25 -2.58 -7.24
N SER A 453 23.27 -3.37 -7.65
CA SER A 453 23.37 -4.83 -7.52
C SER A 453 24.44 -5.35 -8.49
N VAL A 454 25.74 -5.11 -8.22
CA VAL A 454 26.79 -5.88 -8.91
C VAL A 454 26.92 -7.23 -8.21
N LYS A 455 25.99 -8.12 -8.53
CA LYS A 455 26.34 -9.52 -8.77
C LYS A 455 25.59 -9.95 -10.02
N PHE A 456 26.26 -9.78 -11.17
CA PHE A 456 25.96 -10.61 -12.34
C PHE A 456 25.96 -12.06 -11.85
N VAL A 457 24.78 -12.67 -11.74
CA VAL A 457 24.62 -14.13 -11.64
C VAL A 457 24.85 -14.70 -13.04
N GLY A 458 26.02 -14.42 -13.60
CA GLY A 458 26.61 -15.12 -14.71
C GLY A 458 27.55 -16.15 -14.12
N PHE A 459 27.45 -17.40 -14.58
CA PHE A 459 28.34 -18.49 -14.17
C PHE A 459 29.83 -18.09 -14.20
N TRP A 460 30.24 -17.19 -15.10
CA TRP A 460 31.59 -16.68 -15.27
C TRP A 460 31.81 -15.31 -14.59
N THR A 461 32.32 -15.29 -13.36
CA THR A 461 32.94 -14.09 -12.76
C THR A 461 34.43 -14.03 -13.13
N ILE A 462 35.07 -12.85 -13.09
CA ILE A 462 36.50 -12.68 -13.40
C ILE A 462 37.39 -13.62 -12.58
N GLU A 463 37.06 -13.81 -11.30
CA GLU A 463 37.75 -14.76 -10.41
C GLU A 463 37.61 -16.22 -10.90
N LYS A 464 36.43 -16.61 -11.39
CA LYS A 464 36.16 -17.96 -11.92
C LYS A 464 36.83 -18.19 -13.29
N ILE A 465 36.89 -17.16 -14.14
CA ILE A 465 37.67 -17.19 -15.39
C ILE A 465 39.15 -17.36 -15.05
N GLY A 466 39.65 -16.63 -14.05
CA GLY A 466 41.02 -16.77 -13.54
C GLY A 466 41.31 -18.17 -12.99
N LEU A 467 40.38 -18.76 -12.22
CA LEU A 467 40.52 -20.11 -11.67
C LEU A 467 40.45 -21.20 -12.75
N ALA A 468 39.56 -21.06 -13.73
CA ALA A 468 39.45 -21.97 -14.87
C ALA A 468 40.68 -21.89 -15.78
N LEU A 469 41.20 -20.69 -16.04
CA LEU A 469 42.45 -20.47 -16.77
C LEU A 469 43.65 -21.04 -16.01
N ALA A 470 43.72 -20.83 -14.69
CA ALA A 470 44.76 -21.42 -13.84
C ALA A 470 44.71 -22.95 -13.85
N LEU A 471 43.51 -23.55 -13.82
CA LEU A 471 43.35 -25.00 -13.95
C LEU A 471 43.75 -25.50 -15.34
N PHE A 472 43.39 -24.78 -16.40
CA PHE A 472 43.81 -25.11 -17.77
C PHE A 472 45.34 -25.04 -17.91
N CYS A 473 45.97 -23.98 -17.41
CA CYS A 473 47.43 -23.81 -17.39
C CYS A 473 48.12 -24.87 -16.53
N ALA A 474 47.58 -25.20 -15.35
CA ALA A 474 48.10 -26.27 -14.51
C ALA A 474 47.99 -27.63 -15.22
N CYS A 475 46.86 -27.93 -15.87
CA CYS A 475 46.68 -29.14 -16.65
C CYS A 475 47.69 -29.23 -17.81
N LEU A 476 47.91 -28.13 -18.54
CA LEU A 476 48.91 -28.05 -19.61
C LEU A 476 50.34 -28.28 -19.07
N ALA A 477 50.75 -27.57 -18.03
CA ALA A 477 52.07 -27.73 -17.41
C ALA A 477 52.30 -29.17 -16.90
N LEU A 478 51.24 -29.80 -16.38
CA LEU A 478 51.30 -31.17 -15.88
C LEU A 478 51.37 -32.22 -17.02
N ILE A 479 50.82 -31.94 -18.20
CA ILE A 479 50.97 -32.78 -19.40
C ILE A 479 52.40 -32.69 -19.95
N PHE A 480 52.98 -31.49 -20.05
CA PHE A 480 54.30 -31.29 -20.66
C PHE A 480 55.48 -31.78 -19.81
N THR A 481 55.37 -31.77 -18.47
CA THR A 481 56.47 -32.20 -17.57
C THR A 481 56.88 -33.67 -17.73
N LYS A 482 56.04 -34.54 -18.28
CA LYS A 482 56.35 -35.97 -18.50
C LYS A 482 56.81 -36.30 -19.92
N ILE A 483 56.65 -35.38 -20.88
CA ILE A 483 57.15 -35.57 -22.25
C ILE A 483 58.68 -35.38 -22.32
N ASN A 484 59.26 -34.62 -21.37
CA ASN A 484 60.68 -34.26 -21.36
C ASN A 484 61.56 -35.02 -20.34
N SER A 485 61.03 -36.03 -19.61
CA SER A 485 61.80 -36.88 -18.67
C SER A 485 61.92 -38.31 -19.19
#